data_AF-A0A7W1SM82-F1
#
_entry.id   AF-A0A7W1SM82-F1
#
_cell.length_a   1.000
_cell.length_b   1.000
_cell.length_c   1.000
_cell.angle_alpha   90.00
_cell.angle_beta   90.00
_cell.angle_gamma   90.00
#
_symmetry.space_group_name_H-M   'P 1'
#
loop_
_entity.id
_entity.type
_entity.pdbx_description
1 polymer ?
#
loop_
_entity_poly.entity_id
_entity_poly.type
_entity_poly.pdbx_seq_one_letter_code
_entity_poly.pdbx_strand_id
1 'polypeptide(L)'
;MAFWQAMQEHCVLAVATPAIDRKDYLRRFWSGFVRLDLQPLPAPAMRRLLEHYLQSYPILVSDRQMFRRQVLAASDGNCGLLKNLLSDAHRQRQVTLDEIRSLGQADESEHFNLGPLYVFALLGFTIAKLALHGAGSAELYVVLSVLAVVAILVIRVFRVFFIFRPR
;
A
#
# COMPACT_ATOMS: atom_id res chain seq x y z
N MET A 1 21.19 -14.30 -6.05
CA MET A 1 22.19 -13.89 -5.04
C MET A 1 23.42 -13.26 -5.65
N ALA A 2 24.03 -13.89 -6.66
CA ALA A 2 25.26 -13.40 -7.32
C ALA A 2 25.19 -11.95 -7.82
N PHE A 3 24.04 -11.50 -8.35
CA PHE A 3 23.89 -10.16 -8.90
C PHE A 3 24.13 -9.03 -7.88
N TRP A 4 23.46 -9.08 -6.72
CA TRP A 4 23.55 -8.02 -5.72
C TRP A 4 24.93 -7.94 -5.05
N GLN A 5 25.58 -9.09 -4.88
CA GLN A 5 26.95 -9.16 -4.35
C GLN A 5 27.97 -8.65 -5.38
N ALA A 6 27.84 -9.04 -6.65
CA ALA A 6 28.68 -8.50 -7.72
C ALA A 6 28.52 -6.97 -7.85
N MET A 7 27.32 -6.43 -7.65
CA MET A 7 27.13 -4.98 -7.62
C MET A 7 27.83 -4.30 -6.43
N GLN A 8 27.87 -4.92 -5.24
CA GLN A 8 28.61 -4.38 -4.09
C GLN A 8 30.13 -4.36 -4.33
N GLU A 9 30.65 -5.32 -5.11
CA GLU A 9 32.09 -5.41 -5.42
C GLU A 9 32.54 -4.35 -6.44
N HIS A 10 31.65 -3.90 -7.33
CA HIS A 10 31.98 -2.97 -8.41
C HIS A 10 31.44 -1.54 -8.23
N CYS A 11 30.48 -1.33 -7.33
CA CYS A 11 29.80 -0.03 -7.17
C CYS A 11 29.52 0.31 -5.69
N VAL A 12 29.45 1.61 -5.39
CA VAL A 12 28.88 2.10 -4.12
C VAL A 12 27.36 2.06 -4.22
N LEU A 13 26.73 1.24 -3.39
CA LEU A 13 25.28 1.13 -3.31
C LEU A 13 24.74 1.95 -2.14
N ALA A 14 23.73 2.79 -2.42
CA ALA A 14 22.94 3.46 -1.41
C ALA A 14 21.49 2.97 -1.52
N VAL A 15 20.93 2.47 -0.42
CA VAL A 15 19.59 1.88 -0.39
C VAL A 15 18.75 2.58 0.68
N ALA A 16 17.57 3.05 0.31
CA ALA A 16 16.57 3.58 1.22
C ALA A 16 15.38 2.63 1.28
N THR A 17 15.04 2.16 2.49
CA THR A 17 13.88 1.28 2.70
C THR A 17 13.17 1.66 3.99
N PRO A 18 11.82 1.66 4.02
CA PRO A 18 11.06 1.93 5.25
C PRO A 18 11.23 0.81 6.29
N ALA A 19 11.53 -0.41 5.86
CA ALA A 19 11.79 -1.54 6.74
C ALA A 19 12.81 -2.48 6.12
N ILE A 20 13.69 -3.04 6.94
CA ILE A 20 14.62 -4.08 6.52
C ILE A 20 13.87 -5.41 6.52
N ASP A 21 13.74 -6.02 5.34
CA ASP A 21 13.15 -7.35 5.21
C ASP A 21 14.09 -8.38 5.85
N ARG A 22 13.62 -9.08 6.90
CA ARG A 22 14.43 -10.02 7.71
C ARG A 22 14.58 -11.41 7.09
N LYS A 23 14.18 -11.58 5.83
CA LYS A 23 14.34 -12.87 5.15
C LYS A 23 15.80 -13.30 5.15
N ASP A 24 16.04 -14.55 5.53
CA ASP A 24 17.38 -15.11 5.75
C ASP A 24 18.31 -14.95 4.54
N TYR A 25 17.75 -14.97 3.33
CA TYR A 25 18.53 -14.81 2.12
C TYR A 25 19.12 -13.38 2.00
N LEU A 26 18.39 -12.32 2.35
CA LEU A 26 18.91 -10.94 2.27
C LEU A 26 19.84 -10.57 3.41
N ARG A 27 19.94 -11.41 4.45
CA ARG A 27 20.73 -11.10 5.65
C ARG A 27 22.20 -10.81 5.35
N ARG A 28 22.82 -11.58 4.44
CA ARG A 28 24.21 -11.38 3.99
C ARG A 28 24.39 -10.13 3.13
N PHE A 29 23.36 -9.74 2.39
CA PHE A 29 23.39 -8.52 1.60
C PHE A 29 23.33 -7.28 2.50
N TRP A 30 22.42 -7.29 3.49
CA TRP A 30 22.29 -6.20 4.46
C TRP A 30 23.50 -6.03 5.37
N SER A 31 24.24 -7.11 5.70
CA SER A 31 25.44 -7.01 6.54
C SER A 31 26.57 -6.22 5.90
N GLY A 32 26.55 -6.02 4.58
CA GLY A 32 27.56 -5.21 3.88
C GLY A 32 27.32 -3.69 3.95
N PHE A 33 26.20 -3.23 4.52
CA PHE A 33 25.85 -1.81 4.55
C PHE A 33 26.06 -1.19 5.93
N VAL A 34 26.54 0.05 5.96
CA VAL A 34 26.45 0.91 7.14
C VAL A 34 25.00 1.35 7.29
N ARG A 35 24.39 1.01 8.42
CA ARG A 35 23.00 1.38 8.71
C ARG A 35 22.95 2.79 9.27
N LEU A 36 22.13 3.63 8.64
CA LEU A 36 21.77 4.95 9.14
C LEU A 36 20.27 4.96 9.42
N ASP A 37 19.92 5.03 10.70
CA ASP A 37 18.52 5.13 11.11
C ASP A 37 18.06 6.58 11.00
N LEU A 38 17.21 6.84 10.00
CA LEU A 38 16.61 8.14 9.80
C LEU A 38 15.34 8.24 10.66
N GLN A 39 15.35 9.19 11.58
CA GLN A 39 14.15 9.53 12.35
C GLN A 39 13.23 10.46 11.53
N PRO A 40 11.92 10.43 11.79
CA PRO A 40 11.00 11.42 11.25
C PRO A 40 11.49 12.83 11.55
N LEU A 41 11.26 13.76 10.61
CA LEU A 41 11.75 15.12 10.77
C LEU A 41 10.99 15.80 11.92
N PRO A 42 11.68 16.48 12.86
CA PRO A 42 11.03 17.10 14.00
C PRO A 42 10.02 18.17 13.56
N ALA A 43 8.90 18.24 14.27
CA ALA A 43 7.81 19.19 14.02
C ALA A 43 8.24 20.64 13.71
N PRO A 44 9.19 21.28 14.43
CA PRO A 44 9.63 22.63 14.10
C PRO A 44 10.31 22.74 12.73
N ALA A 45 11.09 21.73 12.34
CA ALA A 45 11.72 21.69 11.01
C ALA A 45 10.68 21.44 9.92
N MET A 46 9.69 20.59 10.19
CA MET A 46 8.60 20.34 9.24
C MET A 46 7.73 21.57 8.99
N ARG A 47 7.47 22.37 10.04
CA ARG A 47 6.77 23.66 9.91
C ARG A 47 7.52 24.63 8.98
N ARG A 48 8.83 24.77 9.17
CA ARG A 48 9.67 25.62 8.32
C ARG A 48 9.65 25.15 6.86
N LEU A 49 9.71 23.83 6.66
CA LEU A 49 9.67 23.24 5.33
C LEU A 49 8.32 23.50 4.65
N LEU A 50 7.21 23.27 5.36
CA LEU A 50 5.87 23.62 4.87
C LEU A 50 5.75 25.10 4.50
N GLU A 51 6.24 26.01 5.34
CA GLU A 51 6.22 27.45 5.05
C GLU A 51 7.01 27.79 3.79
N HIS A 52 8.19 27.19 3.61
CA HIS A 52 9.00 27.36 2.40
C HIS A 52 8.26 26.88 1.13
N TYR A 53 7.58 25.74 1.20
CA TYR A 53 6.79 25.24 0.08
C TYR A 53 5.57 26.13 -0.22
N LEU A 54 4.87 26.62 0.80
CA LEU A 54 3.73 27.52 0.64
C LEU A 54 4.12 28.91 0.11
N GLN A 55 5.38 29.32 0.24
CA GLN A 55 5.92 30.51 -0.41
C GLN A 55 6.22 30.25 -1.89
N SER A 56 6.74 29.07 -2.21
CA SER A 56 7.11 28.68 -3.57
C SER A 56 5.89 28.33 -4.45
N TYR A 57 4.83 27.79 -3.84
CA TYR A 57 3.62 27.36 -4.53
C TYR A 57 2.38 27.98 -3.87
N PRO A 58 1.76 29.01 -4.48
CA PRO A 58 0.56 29.63 -3.93
C PRO A 58 -0.64 28.70 -4.10
N ILE A 59 -1.07 28.07 -3.01
CA ILE A 59 -2.28 27.25 -2.93
C ILE A 59 -3.41 28.14 -2.40
N LEU A 60 -4.54 28.20 -3.10
CA LEU A 60 -5.76 28.86 -2.63
C LEU A 60 -6.47 27.93 -1.65
N VAL A 61 -6.50 28.34 -0.39
CA VAL A 61 -7.07 27.56 0.72
C VAL A 61 -8.03 28.44 1.50
N SER A 62 -9.22 27.93 1.81
CA SER A 62 -10.26 28.65 2.57
C SER A 62 -9.82 28.97 4.01
N ASP A 63 -9.20 28.02 4.71
CA ASP A 63 -8.57 28.23 6.02
C ASP A 63 -7.12 27.73 6.03
N ARG A 64 -6.18 28.68 5.97
CA ARG A 64 -4.75 28.39 5.92
C ARG A 64 -4.21 27.82 7.23
N GLN A 65 -4.81 28.13 8.38
CA GLN A 65 -4.35 27.61 9.67
C GLN A 65 -4.78 26.16 9.86
N MET A 66 -6.03 25.84 9.52
CA MET A 66 -6.55 24.48 9.60
C MET A 66 -5.82 23.55 8.63
N PHE A 67 -5.60 23.99 7.39
CA PHE A 67 -4.82 23.26 6.40
C PHE A 67 -3.40 22.96 6.88
N ARG A 68 -2.69 23.94 7.45
CA ARG A 68 -1.34 23.74 8.01
C ARG A 68 -1.33 22.66 9.09
N ARG A 69 -2.29 22.70 10.02
CA ARG A 69 -2.35 21.72 11.12
C ARG A 69 -2.57 20.31 10.59
N GLN A 70 -3.49 20.13 9.64
CA GLN A 70 -3.80 18.82 9.12
C GLN A 70 -2.74 18.27 8.19
N VAL A 71 -2.14 19.09 7.33
CA VAL A 71 -1.04 18.66 6.48
C VAL A 71 0.16 18.23 7.32
N LEU A 72 0.47 18.97 8.40
CA LEU A 72 1.52 18.57 9.33
C LEU A 72 1.18 17.26 10.07
N ALA A 73 -0.06 17.13 10.54
CA ALA A 73 -0.52 15.92 11.23
C ALA A 73 -0.49 14.69 10.30
N ALA A 74 -0.99 14.82 9.07
CA ALA A 74 -0.99 13.74 8.07
C ALA A 74 0.43 13.39 7.60
N SER A 75 1.35 14.35 7.56
CA SER A 75 2.74 14.09 7.15
C SER A 75 3.55 13.31 8.17
N ASP A 76 3.22 13.38 9.46
CA ASP A 76 3.94 12.74 10.59
C ASP A 76 5.48 12.75 10.47
N GLY A 77 6.07 13.87 10.07
CA GLY A 77 7.52 14.00 9.93
C GLY A 77 8.11 13.43 8.62
N ASN A 78 7.29 12.92 7.69
CA ASN A 78 7.71 12.47 6.37
C ASN A 78 7.67 13.59 5.32
N CYS A 79 8.85 14.06 4.91
CA CYS A 79 9.00 15.12 3.91
C CYS A 79 8.45 14.74 2.52
N GLY A 80 8.56 13.47 2.13
CA GLY A 80 8.07 12.98 0.84
C GLY A 80 6.54 13.03 0.77
N LEU A 81 5.90 12.59 1.85
CA LEU A 81 4.44 12.63 1.98
C LEU A 81 3.94 14.07 2.00
N LEU A 82 4.60 14.97 2.75
CA LEU A 82 4.29 16.39 2.75
C LEU A 82 4.34 17.00 1.34
N LYS A 83 5.40 16.72 0.57
CA LYS A 83 5.53 17.20 -0.80
C LYS A 83 4.39 16.71 -1.69
N ASN A 84 4.00 15.45 -1.55
CA ASN A 84 2.90 14.87 -2.32
C ASN A 84 1.57 15.55 -1.97
N LEU A 85 1.25 15.69 -0.68
CA LEU A 85 0.06 16.39 -0.21
C LEU A 85 -0.04 17.83 -0.75
N LEU A 86 1.09 18.55 -0.75
CA LEU A 86 1.14 19.92 -1.28
C LEU A 86 1.01 19.97 -2.81
N SER A 87 1.63 19.02 -3.51
CA SER A 87 1.49 18.88 -4.96
C SER A 87 0.04 18.56 -5.36
N ASP A 88 -0.62 17.69 -4.60
CA ASP A 88 -2.01 17.30 -4.86
C ASP A 88 -2.96 18.45 -4.57
N ALA A 89 -2.76 19.15 -3.44
CA ALA A 89 -3.49 20.38 -3.12
C ALA A 89 -3.30 21.47 -4.19
N HIS A 90 -2.09 21.63 -4.73
CA HIS A 90 -1.84 22.56 -5.84
C HIS A 90 -2.58 22.16 -7.12
N ARG A 91 -2.60 20.86 -7.47
CA ARG A 91 -3.33 20.36 -8.65
C ARG A 91 -4.83 20.61 -8.54
N GLN A 92 -5.39 20.47 -7.35
CA GLN A 92 -6.83 20.61 -7.10
C GLN A 92 -7.31 22.08 -7.09
N ARG A 93 -6.40 23.07 -6.97
CA ARG A 93 -6.63 24.54 -7.02
C ARG A 93 -7.62 25.13 -6.01
N GLN A 94 -8.56 24.37 -5.45
CA GLN A 94 -9.42 24.74 -4.32
C GLN A 94 -9.54 23.52 -3.41
N VAL A 95 -8.99 23.60 -2.21
CA VAL A 95 -9.13 22.55 -1.20
C VAL A 95 -10.22 22.98 -0.23
N THR A 96 -11.36 22.26 -0.26
CA THR A 96 -12.53 22.58 0.57
C THR A 96 -12.42 21.91 1.95
N LEU A 97 -13.07 22.46 2.99
CA LEU A 97 -13.00 21.98 4.37
C LEU A 97 -13.32 20.47 4.54
N ASP A 98 -14.17 19.92 3.68
CA ASP A 98 -14.50 18.49 3.68
C ASP A 98 -13.36 17.61 3.15
N GLU A 99 -12.61 18.09 2.16
CA GLU A 99 -11.42 17.39 1.62
C GLU A 99 -10.27 17.42 2.62
N ILE A 100 -10.10 18.55 3.31
CA ILE A 100 -9.17 18.74 4.42
C ILE A 100 -9.45 17.62 5.46
N ARG A 101 -10.70 17.45 5.92
CA ARG A 101 -11.08 16.37 6.84
C ARG A 101 -10.84 14.95 6.28
N SER A 102 -11.01 14.74 4.97
CA SER A 102 -10.76 13.45 4.31
C SER A 102 -9.28 13.07 4.23
N LEU A 103 -8.35 14.02 4.23
CA LEU A 103 -6.91 13.76 4.24
C LEU A 103 -6.44 13.07 5.53
N GLY A 104 -7.17 13.24 6.64
CA GLY A 104 -6.93 12.53 7.89
C GLY A 104 -7.61 11.16 7.98
N GLN A 105 -8.56 10.85 7.09
CA GLN A 105 -9.36 9.62 7.11
C GLN A 105 -9.03 8.66 5.95
N ALA A 106 -8.30 9.10 4.92
CA ALA A 106 -7.95 8.26 3.78
C ALA A 106 -7.07 7.04 4.13
N ASP A 107 -6.44 7.03 5.31
CA ASP A 107 -5.65 5.90 5.82
C ASP A 107 -6.51 4.85 6.57
N GLU A 108 -7.79 5.14 6.84
CA GLU A 108 -8.78 4.23 7.44
C GLU A 108 -9.95 3.95 6.49
N SER A 109 -9.72 3.88 5.18
CA SER A 109 -10.69 3.15 4.37
C SER A 109 -10.65 1.70 4.85
N GLU A 110 -11.69 1.29 5.59
CA GLU A 110 -11.98 -0.12 5.88
C GLU A 110 -12.14 -0.82 4.53
N HIS A 111 -11.03 -1.33 4.01
CA HIS A 111 -11.01 -2.10 2.80
C HIS A 111 -11.82 -3.36 3.09
N PHE A 112 -13.00 -3.46 2.47
CA PHE A 112 -13.90 -4.58 2.66
C PHE A 112 -13.14 -5.88 2.36
N ASN A 113 -12.86 -6.66 3.41
CA ASN A 113 -12.09 -7.88 3.28
C ASN A 113 -12.92 -8.88 2.47
N LEU A 114 -12.55 -9.08 1.20
CA LEU A 114 -13.21 -10.03 0.31
C LEU A 114 -12.80 -11.49 0.62
N GLY A 115 -11.78 -11.71 1.46
CA GLY A 115 -11.31 -13.05 1.84
C GLY A 115 -12.43 -13.99 2.32
N PRO A 116 -13.26 -13.59 3.31
CA PRO A 116 -14.44 -14.35 3.73
C PRO A 116 -15.41 -14.69 2.59
N LEU A 117 -15.72 -13.73 1.70
CA LEU A 117 -16.61 -13.95 0.56
C LEU A 117 -16.10 -15.08 -0.34
N TYR A 118 -14.79 -15.16 -0.56
CA TYR A 118 -14.18 -16.23 -1.34
C TYR A 118 -14.25 -17.60 -0.66
N VAL A 119 -14.01 -17.66 0.66
CA VAL A 119 -14.13 -18.92 1.42
C VAL A 119 -15.54 -19.49 1.29
N PHE A 120 -16.56 -18.65 1.44
CA PHE A 120 -17.96 -19.06 1.29
C PHE A 120 -18.29 -19.47 -0.16
N ALA A 121 -17.79 -18.74 -1.16
CA ALA A 121 -17.99 -19.11 -2.56
C ALA A 121 -17.39 -20.49 -2.88
N LEU A 122 -16.16 -20.76 -2.41
CA LEU A 122 -15.47 -22.03 -2.65
C LEU A 122 -16.17 -23.20 -1.93
N LEU A 123 -16.65 -22.95 -0.70
CA LEU A 123 -17.43 -23.92 0.07
C LEU A 123 -18.74 -24.24 -0.66
N GLY A 124 -19.48 -23.21 -1.08
CA GLY A 124 -20.73 -23.36 -1.84
C GLY A 124 -20.53 -24.12 -3.15
N PHE A 125 -19.43 -23.83 -3.85
CA PHE A 125 -19.08 -24.52 -5.08
C PHE A 125 -18.78 -26.01 -4.87
N THR A 126 -18.12 -26.34 -3.76
CA THR A 126 -17.83 -27.72 -3.37
C THR A 126 -19.10 -28.49 -2.99
N ILE A 127 -20.03 -27.84 -2.27
CA ILE A 127 -21.34 -28.42 -1.92
C ILE A 127 -22.18 -28.67 -3.17
N ALA A 128 -22.26 -27.70 -4.09
CA ALA A 128 -22.96 -27.85 -5.37
C ALA A 128 -22.39 -29.01 -6.19
N LYS A 129 -21.06 -29.15 -6.22
CA LYS A 129 -20.39 -30.27 -6.90
C LYS A 129 -20.76 -31.63 -6.31
N LEU A 130 -20.85 -31.73 -4.97
CA LEU A 130 -21.24 -32.97 -4.29
C LEU A 130 -22.70 -33.33 -4.58
N ALA A 131 -23.60 -32.34 -4.55
CA ALA A 131 -25.02 -32.51 -4.85
C ALA A 131 -25.26 -32.98 -6.29
N LEU A 132 -24.53 -32.42 -7.27
CA LEU A 132 -24.66 -32.81 -8.67
C LEU A 132 -24.09 -34.18 -8.99
N HIS A 133 -23.04 -34.61 -8.28
CA HIS A 133 -22.53 -35.97 -8.42
C HIS A 133 -23.60 -37.00 -8.02
N GLY A 134 -24.40 -36.71 -6.99
CA GLY A 134 -25.55 -37.52 -6.60
C GLY A 134 -26.73 -37.49 -7.58
N ALA A 135 -26.82 -36.48 -8.45
CA ALA A 135 -27.91 -36.31 -9.42
C ALA A 135 -27.63 -36.96 -10.79
N GLY A 136 -26.48 -37.61 -10.98
CA GLY A 136 -26.17 -38.38 -12.21
C GLY A 136 -25.89 -37.56 -13.47
N SER A 137 -25.75 -36.23 -13.36
CA SER A 137 -25.47 -35.33 -14.49
C SER A 137 -23.97 -35.13 -14.69
N ALA A 138 -23.34 -36.03 -15.45
CA ALA A 138 -21.90 -36.03 -15.72
C ALA A 138 -21.41 -34.73 -16.41
N GLU A 139 -22.22 -34.15 -17.29
CA GLU A 139 -21.86 -32.94 -18.04
C GLU A 139 -21.72 -31.71 -17.14
N LEU A 140 -22.70 -31.45 -16.27
CA LEU A 140 -22.60 -30.32 -15.33
C LEU A 140 -21.46 -30.52 -14.33
N TYR A 141 -21.19 -31.76 -13.89
CA TYR A 141 -20.05 -32.04 -13.01
C TYR A 141 -18.71 -31.62 -13.63
N VAL A 142 -18.53 -31.87 -14.93
CA VAL A 142 -17.32 -31.48 -15.67
C VAL A 142 -17.23 -29.96 -15.80
N VAL A 143 -18.32 -29.29 -16.21
CA VAL A 143 -18.35 -27.82 -16.34
C VAL A 143 -18.04 -27.15 -15.00
N LEU A 144 -18.64 -27.63 -13.91
CA LEU A 144 -18.42 -27.11 -12.57
C LEU A 144 -16.94 -27.33 -12.17
N SER A 145 -16.39 -28.51 -12.43
CA SER A 145 -14.98 -28.82 -12.12
C SER A 145 -14.00 -27.89 -12.85
N VAL A 146 -14.24 -27.58 -14.13
CA VAL A 146 -13.41 -26.63 -14.89
C VAL A 146 -13.51 -25.23 -14.30
N LEU A 147 -14.71 -24.77 -13.95
CA LEU A 147 -14.92 -23.46 -13.35
C LEU A 147 -14.22 -23.32 -11.98
N ALA A 148 -14.22 -24.37 -11.15
CA ALA A 148 -13.47 -24.39 -9.89
C ALA A 148 -11.95 -24.22 -10.11
N VAL A 149 -11.39 -24.93 -11.09
CA VAL A 149 -9.96 -24.85 -11.41
C VAL A 149 -9.59 -23.46 -11.90
N VAL A 150 -10.43 -22.85 -12.76
CA VAL A 150 -10.25 -21.47 -13.22
C VAL A 150 -10.33 -20.49 -12.04
N ALA A 151 -11.30 -20.64 -11.15
CA ALA A 151 -11.43 -19.80 -9.96
C ALA A 151 -10.18 -19.90 -9.06
N ILE A 152 -9.67 -21.11 -8.81
CA ILE A 152 -8.45 -21.33 -8.04
C ILE A 152 -7.23 -20.71 -8.73
N LEU A 153 -7.10 -20.83 -10.05
CA LEU A 153 -6.01 -20.23 -10.82
C LEU A 153 -6.04 -18.71 -10.76
N VAL A 154 -7.20 -18.09 -10.94
CA VAL A 154 -7.40 -16.65 -10.79
C VAL A 154 -6.98 -16.22 -9.37
N ILE A 155 -7.44 -16.92 -8.34
CA ILE A 155 -7.05 -16.62 -6.95
C ILE A 155 -5.53 -16.75 -6.77
N ARG A 156 -4.90 -17.77 -7.34
CA ARG A 156 -3.46 -17.99 -7.19
C ARG A 156 -2.63 -16.92 -7.87
N VAL A 157 -3.04 -16.48 -9.07
CA VAL A 157 -2.37 -15.43 -9.84
C VAL A 157 -2.56 -14.07 -9.18
N PHE A 158 -3.79 -13.76 -8.75
CA PHE A 158 -4.12 -12.49 -8.10
C PHE A 158 -3.96 -12.53 -6.57
N ARG A 159 -3.32 -13.56 -6.02
CA ARG A 159 -3.11 -13.72 -4.57
C ARG A 159 -2.43 -12.51 -3.94
N VAL A 160 -1.55 -11.84 -4.69
CA VAL A 160 -0.86 -10.61 -4.28
C VAL A 160 -1.79 -9.39 -4.22
N PHE A 161 -2.87 -9.38 -5.01
CA PHE A 161 -3.92 -8.36 -4.95
C PHE A 161 -4.98 -8.64 -3.89
N PHE A 162 -5.23 -9.91 -3.55
CA PHE A 162 -6.33 -10.30 -2.64
C PHE A 162 -5.90 -10.59 -1.20
N ILE A 163 -4.66 -11.03 -0.95
CA ILE A 163 -4.13 -11.22 0.41
C ILE A 163 -3.28 -10.01 0.75
N PHE A 164 -3.93 -8.96 1.23
CA PHE A 164 -3.24 -7.81 1.81
C PHE A 164 -2.48 -8.27 3.07
N ARG A 165 -1.18 -7.97 3.10
CA ARG A 165 -0.41 -8.01 4.34
C ARG A 165 -0.87 -6.84 5.20
N PRO A 166 -1.34 -7.06 6.44
CA PRO A 166 -1.41 -5.97 7.40
C PRO A 166 0.01 -5.42 7.54
N ARG A 167 0.16 -4.10 7.37
CA ARG A 167 1.34 -3.37 7.82
C ARG A 167 1.20 -3.09 9.30
#